data_AF-A0A3D4YK08-F1
#
_entry.id   AF-A0A3D4YK08-F1
#
_cell.length_a   1.000
_cell.length_b   1.000
_cell.length_c   1.000
_cell.angle_alpha   90.00
_cell.angle_beta   90.00
_cell.angle_gamma   90.00
#
_symmetry.space_group_name_H-M   'P 1'
#
loop_
_entity.id
_entity.type
_entity.pdbx_description
1 polymer ?
#
loop_
_entity_poly.entity_id
_entity_poly.type
_entity_poly.pdbx_seq_one_letter_code
_entity_poly.pdbx_strand_id
1 'polypeptide(L)'
;MKKSLLYTGIAYLVVGTICLLLAILCEFRIEGLLWGFAGAGTAPGILMIWKYFHWSKPERQKEYERLLQIEKIEMHDERKVMLWDKSGRIVYGIMIGVYCGLMALFAFFTVMGWWMPYSRYAVMGLGILLVFQYICGIAVFQHLAKRM
;
A
#
# COMPACT_ATOMS: atom_id res chain seq x y z
N MET A 1 -5.67 -18.10 -8.95
CA MET A 1 -5.73 -16.66 -8.58
C MET A 1 -6.69 -15.90 -9.49
N LYS A 2 -7.39 -14.87 -9.00
CA LYS A 2 -8.26 -14.03 -9.84
C LYS A 2 -7.40 -13.22 -10.84
N LYS A 3 -7.79 -13.22 -12.12
CA LYS A 3 -7.13 -12.42 -13.17
C LYS A 3 -7.17 -10.91 -12.88
N SER A 4 -8.13 -10.45 -12.09
CA SER A 4 -8.23 -9.05 -11.66
C SER A 4 -6.98 -8.57 -10.92
N LEU A 5 -6.28 -9.43 -10.17
CA LEU A 5 -5.04 -9.05 -9.47
C LEU A 5 -3.89 -8.71 -10.44
N LEU A 6 -3.84 -9.41 -11.57
CA LEU A 6 -2.85 -9.15 -12.61
C LEU A 6 -3.16 -7.83 -13.33
N TYR A 7 -4.42 -7.61 -13.71
CA TYR A 7 -4.82 -6.36 -14.37
C TYR A 7 -4.61 -5.14 -13.49
N THR A 8 -4.92 -5.23 -12.19
CA THR A 8 -4.64 -4.13 -11.26
C THR A 8 -3.14 -3.92 -11.08
N GLY A 9 -2.34 -4.98 -10.92
CA GLY A 9 -0.88 -4.84 -10.84
C GLY A 9 -0.25 -4.18 -12.08
N ILE A 10 -0.71 -4.54 -13.28
CA ILE A 10 -0.26 -3.92 -14.53
C ILE A 10 -0.69 -2.45 -14.60
N ALA A 11 -1.93 -2.12 -14.23
CA ALA A 11 -2.40 -0.73 -14.22
C ALA A 11 -1.54 0.15 -13.29
N TYR A 12 -1.24 -0.34 -12.07
CA TYR A 12 -0.36 0.35 -11.12
C TYR A 12 1.05 0.57 -11.69
N LEU A 13 1.61 -0.45 -12.36
CA LEU A 13 2.94 -0.38 -12.96
C LEU A 13 2.99 0.63 -14.11
N VAL A 14 1.98 0.63 -15.00
CA VAL A 14 1.88 1.58 -16.12
C VAL A 14 1.77 3.02 -15.60
N VAL A 15 0.89 3.28 -14.63
CA VAL A 15 0.74 4.62 -14.03
C VAL A 15 2.06 5.07 -13.40
N GLY A 16 2.71 4.21 -12.61
CA GLY A 16 4.00 4.52 -11.99
C GLY A 16 5.10 4.80 -13.01
N THR A 17 5.14 4.07 -14.13
CA THR A 17 6.15 4.24 -15.19
C THR A 17 5.92 5.53 -15.97
N ILE A 18 4.66 5.90 -16.23
CA ILE A 18 4.33 7.19 -16.86
C ILE A 18 4.75 8.34 -15.94
N CYS A 19 4.47 8.26 -14.63
CA CYS A 19 4.92 9.25 -13.66
C CYS A 19 6.46 9.36 -13.59
N LEU A 20 7.18 8.24 -13.66
CA LEU A 20 8.65 8.24 -13.72
C LEU A 20 9.18 8.95 -14.98
N LEU A 21 8.62 8.62 -16.15
CA LEU A 21 9.03 9.23 -17.40
C LEU A 21 8.78 10.75 -17.39
N LEU A 22 7.63 11.18 -16.87
CA LEU A 22 7.33 12.61 -16.72
C LEU A 22 8.26 13.32 -15.71
N ALA A 23 8.67 12.64 -14.64
CA ALA A 23 9.63 13.19 -13.68
C ALA A 23 11.03 13.38 -14.29
N ILE A 24 11.48 12.43 -15.11
CA ILE A 24 12.82 12.48 -15.74
C ILE A 24 12.86 13.46 -16.91
N LEU A 25 11.78 13.55 -17.69
CA LEU A 25 11.75 14.36 -18.92
C LEU A 25 11.35 15.81 -18.69
N CYS A 26 10.78 16.16 -17.54
CA CYS A 26 10.27 17.51 -17.30
C CYS A 26 10.71 18.07 -15.94
N GLU A 27 11.54 19.11 -15.96
CA GLU A 27 11.90 19.93 -14.80
C GLU A 27 10.74 20.86 -14.40
N PHE A 28 9.63 20.28 -13.93
CA PHE A 28 8.50 21.05 -13.40
C PHE A 28 8.60 21.24 -11.90
N ARG A 29 7.94 22.31 -11.41
CA ARG A 29 7.74 22.59 -9.97
C ARG A 29 7.04 21.44 -9.20
N ILE A 30 6.45 20.47 -9.90
CA ILE A 30 5.78 19.26 -9.38
C ILE A 30 6.67 17.99 -9.39
N GLU A 31 7.95 18.09 -9.76
CA GLU A 31 8.85 16.92 -9.92
C GLU A 31 8.86 16.02 -8.67
N GLY A 32 8.98 16.60 -7.48
CA GLY A 32 8.96 15.83 -6.23
C GLY A 32 7.66 15.03 -5.99
N LEU A 33 6.52 15.54 -6.46
CA LEU A 33 5.24 14.84 -6.37
C LEU A 33 5.18 13.67 -7.38
N LEU A 34 5.73 13.87 -8.58
CA LEU A 34 5.82 12.83 -9.60
C LEU A 34 6.71 11.67 -9.17
N TRP A 35 7.86 11.95 -8.54
CA TRP A 35 8.71 10.92 -7.93
C TRP A 35 8.00 10.13 -6.82
N GLY A 36 7.17 10.80 -6.01
CA GLY A 36 6.34 10.15 -5.00
C GLY A 36 5.32 9.18 -5.61
N PHE A 37 4.57 9.63 -6.62
CA PHE A 37 3.59 8.77 -7.30
C PHE A 37 4.23 7.64 -8.11
N ALA A 38 5.39 7.90 -8.72
CA ALA A 38 6.21 6.91 -9.38
C ALA A 38 6.55 5.74 -8.44
N GLY A 39 7.08 6.03 -7.25
CA GLY A 39 7.39 5.00 -6.24
C GLY A 39 6.15 4.26 -5.76
N ALA A 40 5.06 5.01 -5.48
CA ALA A 40 3.80 4.43 -5.01
C ALA A 40 3.08 3.55 -6.05
N GLY A 41 3.29 3.78 -7.36
CA GLY A 41 2.71 2.97 -8.43
C GLY A 41 3.55 1.74 -8.77
N THR A 42 4.86 1.92 -8.91
CA THR A 42 5.76 0.87 -9.42
C THR A 42 5.98 -0.27 -8.42
N ALA A 43 6.30 0.04 -7.16
CA ALA A 43 6.60 -0.96 -6.15
C ALA A 43 5.45 -1.95 -5.88
N PRO A 44 4.20 -1.51 -5.59
CA PRO A 44 3.09 -2.44 -5.41
C PRO A 44 2.68 -3.13 -6.71
N GLY A 45 2.79 -2.46 -7.87
CA GLY A 45 2.51 -3.06 -9.17
C GLY A 45 3.37 -4.30 -9.44
N ILE A 46 4.68 -4.20 -9.20
CA ILE A 46 5.63 -5.33 -9.34
C ILE A 46 5.29 -6.46 -8.37
N LEU A 47 5.03 -6.15 -7.09
CA LEU A 47 4.69 -7.16 -6.07
C LEU A 47 3.42 -7.93 -6.40
N MET A 48 2.39 -7.24 -6.92
CA MET A 48 1.12 -7.87 -7.31
C MET A 48 1.30 -8.82 -8.49
N ILE A 49 2.09 -8.42 -9.49
CA ILE A 49 2.41 -9.25 -10.66
C ILE A 49 3.23 -10.47 -10.22
N TRP A 50 4.27 -10.28 -9.40
CA TRP A 50 5.10 -11.37 -8.88
C TRP A 50 4.26 -12.38 -8.09
N LYS A 51 3.38 -11.90 -7.20
CA LYS A 51 2.45 -12.75 -6.44
C LYS A 51 1.53 -13.54 -7.37
N TYR A 52 1.01 -12.92 -8.43
CA TYR A 52 0.16 -13.61 -9.40
C TYR A 52 0.91 -14.77 -10.07
N PHE A 53 2.12 -14.54 -10.58
CA PHE A 53 2.91 -15.58 -11.23
C PHE A 53 3.36 -16.68 -10.27
N HIS A 54 3.73 -16.31 -9.04
CA HIS A 54 4.15 -17.27 -8.01
C HIS A 54 3.07 -18.30 -7.67
N TRP A 55 1.81 -17.85 -7.57
CA TRP A 55 0.66 -18.67 -7.17
C TRP A 55 -0.18 -19.20 -8.34
N SER A 56 0.09 -18.78 -9.57
CA SER A 56 -0.60 -19.30 -10.77
C SER A 56 0.11 -20.50 -11.40
N LYS A 57 1.27 -20.91 -10.89
CA LYS A 57 1.98 -22.11 -11.36
C LYS A 57 1.19 -23.39 -11.01
N PRO A 58 1.07 -24.35 -11.94
CA PRO A 58 0.28 -25.57 -11.74
C PRO A 58 0.79 -26.43 -10.58
N GLU A 59 2.11 -26.43 -10.35
CA GLU A 59 2.77 -27.14 -9.24
C GLU A 59 2.26 -26.68 -7.87
N ARG A 60 1.96 -25.38 -7.71
CA ARG A 60 1.50 -24.78 -6.43
C ARG A 60 0.01 -24.57 -6.36
N GLN A 61 -0.72 -24.85 -7.43
CA GLN A 61 -2.17 -24.66 -7.46
C GLN A 61 -2.87 -25.57 -6.45
N LYS A 62 -2.45 -26.83 -6.34
CA LYS A 62 -2.98 -27.78 -5.35
C LYS A 62 -2.71 -27.34 -3.90
N GLU A 63 -1.54 -26.78 -3.67
CA GLU A 63 -1.14 -26.25 -2.36
C GLU A 63 -1.95 -24.99 -2.00
N TYR A 64 -2.13 -24.09 -2.96
CA TYR A 64 -2.98 -22.90 -2.81
C TYR A 64 -4.43 -23.27 -2.51
N GLU A 65 -4.98 -24.27 -3.19
CA GLU A 65 -6.35 -24.77 -2.92
C GLU A 65 -6.46 -25.40 -1.54
N ARG A 66 -5.45 -26.17 -1.10
CA ARG A 66 -5.41 -26.73 0.27
C ARG A 66 -5.41 -25.60 1.31
N LEU A 67 -4.56 -24.58 1.13
CA LEU A 67 -4.50 -23.43 2.03
C LEU A 67 -5.84 -22.69 2.11
N LEU A 68 -6.51 -22.49 0.98
CA LEU A 68 -7.84 -21.87 0.94
C LEU A 68 -8.91 -22.69 1.67
N GLN A 69 -8.84 -24.03 1.60
CA GLN A 69 -9.78 -24.89 2.33
C GLN A 69 -9.54 -24.82 3.84
N ILE A 70 -8.29 -24.85 4.28
CA ILE A 70 -7.92 -24.71 5.70
C ILE A 70 -8.40 -23.36 6.22
N GLU A 71 -8.09 -22.27 5.51
CA GLU A 71 -8.52 -20.92 5.87
C GLU A 71 -10.06 -20.84 5.99
N LYS A 72 -10.80 -21.51 5.11
CA LYS A 72 -12.27 -21.54 5.16
C LYS A 72 -12.81 -22.27 6.39
N ILE A 73 -12.16 -23.36 6.81
CA ILE A 73 -12.53 -24.14 7.99
C ILE A 73 -12.23 -23.31 9.25
N GLU A 74 -11.01 -22.79 9.38
CA GLU A 74 -10.62 -21.90 10.49
C GLU A 74 -11.55 -20.68 10.58
N MET A 75 -11.93 -20.08 9.44
CA MET A 75 -12.86 -18.93 9.41
C MET A 75 -14.23 -19.27 9.97
N HIS A 76 -14.65 -20.53 9.92
CA HIS A 76 -15.92 -20.95 10.48
C HIS A 76 -15.84 -21.07 12.00
N ASP A 77 -14.76 -21.65 12.52
CA ASP A 77 -14.58 -21.90 13.95
C ASP A 77 -14.18 -20.63 14.72
N GLU A 78 -13.29 -19.80 14.17
CA GLU A 78 -12.75 -18.60 14.84
C GLU A 78 -13.35 -17.28 14.33
N ARG A 79 -14.52 -17.36 13.67
CA ARG A 79 -15.15 -16.26 12.91
C ARG A 79 -15.05 -14.89 13.59
N LYS A 80 -15.37 -14.80 14.89
CA LYS A 80 -15.38 -13.51 15.60
C LYS A 80 -13.98 -12.92 15.74
N VAL A 81 -12.97 -13.71 16.13
CA VAL A 81 -11.59 -13.24 16.31
C VAL A 81 -11.01 -12.78 14.97
N MET A 82 -11.23 -13.55 13.91
CA MET A 82 -10.79 -13.17 12.57
C MET A 82 -11.49 -11.95 12.00
N LEU A 83 -12.78 -11.72 12.32
CA LEU A 83 -13.46 -10.48 11.91
C LEU A 83 -12.82 -9.24 12.55
N TRP A 84 -12.37 -9.33 13.80
CA TRP A 84 -11.64 -8.25 14.47
C TRP A 84 -10.28 -7.99 13.81
N ASP A 85 -9.49 -9.05 13.55
CA ASP A 85 -8.20 -8.90 12.87
C ASP A 85 -8.35 -8.33 11.45
N LYS A 86 -9.31 -8.86 10.69
CA LYS A 86 -9.61 -8.38 9.34
C LYS A 86 -10.09 -6.93 9.34
N SER A 87 -10.91 -6.54 10.32
CA SER A 87 -11.32 -5.15 10.51
C SER A 87 -10.11 -4.25 10.79
N GLY A 88 -9.21 -4.67 11.68
CA GLY A 88 -7.97 -3.95 11.97
C GLY A 88 -7.12 -3.72 10.72
N ARG A 89 -6.91 -4.76 9.89
CA ARG A 89 -6.18 -4.63 8.62
C ARG A 89 -6.86 -3.69 7.62
N ILE A 90 -8.19 -3.75 7.52
CA ILE A 90 -8.96 -2.86 6.62
C ILE A 90 -8.83 -1.41 7.09
N VAL A 91 -9.06 -1.14 8.37
CA VAL A 91 -8.94 0.21 8.96
C VAL A 91 -7.52 0.74 8.81
N TYR A 92 -6.50 -0.09 9.04
CA TYR A 92 -5.11 0.28 8.86
C TYR A 92 -4.81 0.69 7.41
N GLY A 93 -5.31 -0.08 6.43
CA GLY A 93 -5.20 0.26 5.01
C GLY A 93 -5.93 1.56 4.64
N ILE A 94 -7.13 1.78 5.18
CA ILE A 94 -7.88 3.03 5.01
C ILE A 94 -7.08 4.21 5.58
N MET A 95 -6.49 4.08 6.77
CA MET A 95 -5.74 5.14 7.42
C MET A 95 -4.49 5.53 6.63
N ILE A 96 -3.75 4.54 6.11
CA ILE A 96 -2.63 4.80 5.17
C ILE A 96 -3.14 5.56 3.94
N GLY A 97 -4.27 5.13 3.37
CA GLY A 97 -4.88 5.83 2.23
C GLY A 97 -5.23 7.29 2.52
N VAL A 98 -5.81 7.56 3.70
CA VAL A 98 -6.13 8.92 4.16
C VAL A 98 -4.87 9.77 4.31
N TYR A 99 -3.80 9.25 4.91
CA TYR A 99 -2.54 9.98 5.02
C TYR A 99 -1.92 10.28 3.66
N CYS A 100 -1.86 9.30 2.76
CA CYS A 100 -1.36 9.52 1.40
C CYS A 100 -2.18 10.59 0.66
N GLY A 101 -3.51 10.57 0.80
CA GLY A 101 -4.40 11.56 0.20
C GLY A 101 -4.19 12.97 0.75
N LEU A 102 -4.10 13.12 2.08
CA LEU A 102 -3.83 14.40 2.73
C LEU A 102 -2.43 14.93 2.37
N MET A 103 -1.41 14.07 2.35
CA MET A 103 -0.06 14.45 1.94
C MET A 103 -0.03 14.93 0.49
N ALA A 104 -0.73 14.26 -0.44
CA ALA A 104 -0.82 14.70 -1.82
C ALA A 104 -1.51 16.07 -1.96
N LEU A 105 -2.60 16.30 -1.21
CA LEU A 105 -3.30 17.59 -1.19
C LEU A 105 -2.41 18.72 -0.66
N PHE A 106 -1.75 18.53 0.48
CA PHE A 106 -0.87 19.56 1.03
C PHE A 106 0.40 19.76 0.19
N ALA A 107 0.94 18.70 -0.42
CA ALA A 107 2.05 18.81 -1.37
C ALA A 107 1.67 19.65 -2.59
N PHE A 108 0.45 19.49 -3.12
CA PHE A 108 -0.08 20.34 -4.18
C PHE A 108 -0.16 21.81 -3.76
N PHE A 109 -0.66 22.11 -2.55
CA PHE A 109 -0.67 23.47 -2.01
C PHE A 109 0.73 24.06 -1.83
N THR A 110 1.70 23.25 -1.40
CA THR A 110 3.10 23.68 -1.33
C THR A 110 3.65 24.07 -2.70
N VAL A 111 3.38 23.30 -3.76
CA VAL A 111 3.84 23.64 -5.11
C VAL A 111 3.21 24.94 -5.62
N MET A 112 1.93 25.16 -5.31
CA MET A 112 1.20 26.39 -5.67
C MET A 112 1.60 27.61 -4.82
N GLY A 113 2.40 27.42 -3.77
CA GLY A 113 2.82 28.49 -2.86
C GLY A 113 1.72 28.98 -1.91
N TRP A 114 0.61 28.26 -1.81
CA TRP A 114 -0.47 28.59 -0.88
C TRP A 114 -0.12 28.11 0.53
N TRP A 115 -0.37 28.99 1.51
CA TRP A 115 -0.22 28.68 2.94
C TRP A 115 1.20 28.25 3.34
N MET A 116 2.23 28.82 2.70
CA MET A 116 3.60 28.69 3.20
C MET A 116 3.78 29.51 4.49
N PRO A 117 4.49 28.98 5.50
CA PRO A 117 5.23 27.72 5.52
C PRO A 117 4.43 26.51 6.05
N TYR A 118 3.19 26.70 6.50
CA TYR A 118 2.37 25.68 7.16
C TYR A 118 2.20 24.41 6.32
N SER A 119 1.92 24.53 5.02
CA SER A 119 1.72 23.37 4.13
C SER A 119 2.90 22.41 4.10
N ARG A 120 4.14 22.94 4.15
CA ARG A 120 5.36 22.12 4.19
C ARG A 120 5.51 21.36 5.49
N TYR A 121 5.24 22.02 6.63
CA TYR A 121 5.28 21.37 7.94
C TYR A 121 4.18 20.32 8.09
N ALA A 122 3.01 20.53 7.50
CA ALA A 122 1.92 19.56 7.47
C ALA A 122 2.34 18.27 6.72
N VAL A 123 2.96 18.39 5.55
CA VAL A 123 3.46 17.22 4.79
C VAL A 123 4.52 16.45 5.59
N MET A 124 5.47 17.15 6.22
CA MET A 124 6.49 16.52 7.08
C MET A 124 5.88 15.83 8.29
N GLY A 125 4.95 16.50 8.99
CA GLY A 125 4.27 15.95 10.17
C GLY A 125 3.44 14.71 9.84
N LEU A 126 2.67 14.75 8.76
CA LEU A 126 1.91 13.58 8.28
C LEU A 126 2.83 12.42 7.87
N GLY A 127 3.96 12.72 7.23
CA GLY A 127 4.98 11.72 6.91
C GLY A 127 5.56 11.04 8.15
N ILE A 128 5.91 11.81 9.17
CA ILE A 128 6.40 11.28 10.45
C ILE A 128 5.33 10.41 11.12
N LEU A 129 4.07 10.85 11.15
CA LEU A 129 2.96 10.08 11.70
C LEU A 129 2.75 8.75 10.96
N LEU A 130 2.89 8.74 9.63
CA LEU A 130 2.78 7.52 8.84
C LEU A 130 3.89 6.53 9.18
N VAL A 131 5.14 6.98 9.28
CA VAL A 131 6.27 6.12 9.69
C VAL A 131 6.07 5.62 11.12
N PHE A 132 5.61 6.47 12.03
CA PHE A 132 5.30 6.08 13.40
C PHE A 132 4.21 4.99 13.45
N GLN A 133 3.10 5.18 12.73
CA GLN A 133 2.04 4.17 12.62
C GLN A 133 2.56 2.85 12.03
N TYR A 134 3.49 2.91 11.07
CA TYR A 134 4.13 1.73 10.50
C TYR A 134 4.99 0.98 11.52
N ILE A 135 5.86 1.68 12.24
CA ILE A 135 6.72 1.10 13.28
C ILE A 135 5.87 0.52 14.41
N CYS A 136 4.83 1.23 14.87
CA CYS A 136 3.91 0.73 15.88
C CYS A 136 3.22 -0.57 15.41
N GLY A 137 2.79 -0.63 14.15
CA GLY A 137 2.22 -1.85 13.57
C GLY A 137 3.17 -3.05 13.65
N ILE A 138 4.44 -2.85 13.27
CA ILE A 138 5.48 -3.89 13.36
C ILE A 138 5.75 -4.28 14.81
N ALA A 139 5.89 -3.30 15.71
CA ALA A 139 6.18 -3.56 17.12
C ALA A 139 5.06 -4.35 17.80
N VAL A 140 3.80 -3.99 17.54
CA VAL A 140 2.63 -4.72 18.04
C VAL A 140 2.59 -6.14 17.48
N PHE A 141 2.86 -6.31 16.18
CA PHE A 141 2.95 -7.64 15.55
C PHE A 141 4.04 -8.50 16.19
N GLN A 142 5.25 -7.97 16.38
CA GLN A 142 6.36 -8.70 17.02
C GLN A 142 6.05 -9.03 18.48
N HIS A 143 5.37 -8.14 19.20
CA HIS A 143 4.98 -8.40 20.58
C HIS A 143 3.95 -9.53 20.66
N LEU A 144 2.94 -9.50 19.79
CA LEU A 144 1.92 -10.56 19.70
C LEU A 144 2.55 -11.90 19.27
N ALA A 145 3.45 -11.89 18.29
CA ALA A 145 4.14 -13.09 17.78
C ALA A 145 5.09 -13.74 18.79
N LYS A 146 5.52 -13.01 19.83
CA LYS A 146 6.32 -13.58 20.94
C LYS A 146 5.45 -14.13 22.08
N ARG A 147 4.17 -13.75 22.13
CA ARG A 147 3.25 -14.07 23.24
C ARG A 147 2.31 -15.24 22.92
N MET A 148 2.08 -15.48 21.63
CA MET A 148 1.37 -16.63 21.08
C MET A 148 2.38 -17.64 20.54
#